data_AF-D8TYY3-F1
#
_entry.id   AF-D8TYY3-F1
#
_cell.length_a   1.000
_cell.length_b   1.000
_cell.length_c   1.000
_cell.angle_alpha   90.00
_cell.angle_beta   90.00
_cell.angle_gamma   90.00
#
_symmetry.space_group_name_H-M   'P 1'
#
loop_
_entity.id
_entity.type
_entity.pdbx_description
1 polymer ?
#
loop_
_entity_poly.entity_id
_entity_poly.type
_entity_poly.pdbx_seq_one_letter_code
_entity_poly.pdbx_strand_id
1 'polypeptide(L)'
;KKLATMVCQLMQFQEDTLGKESNFKRQPKLPASLLRDFNPRGALYVIAAKCDDIMAARDLKRIDWTNPAKRKENMEILIGIRKELESEGLLRHPVVGADPGLGLDLVCKLGEAVRKMGGTVVDNPGECFNGVSVYGCMLLYLSRIFRSAKQMRAGDMALVHWTQLPDSYDEWVLARHAPPAGPLPPSERSAAWRVYPRWVKDSELYNEWMNPADYIAD
;
A
#
# COMPACT_ATOMS: atom_id res chain seq x y z
N LYS A 1 7.73 -19.19 13.14
CA LYS A 1 6.55 -18.86 14.00
C LYS A 1 6.62 -17.44 14.56
N LYS A 2 7.66 -17.05 15.33
CA LYS A 2 7.76 -15.68 15.93
C LYS A 2 7.66 -14.53 14.91
N LEU A 3 8.42 -14.58 13.81
CA LEU A 3 8.41 -13.54 12.77
C LEU A 3 7.02 -13.37 12.15
N ALA A 4 6.36 -14.47 11.78
CA ALA A 4 5.00 -14.43 11.23
C ALA A 4 4.01 -13.78 12.20
N THR A 5 4.06 -14.12 13.49
CA THR A 5 3.23 -13.47 14.51
C THR A 5 3.51 -11.97 14.60
N MET A 6 4.78 -11.55 14.59
CA MET A 6 5.15 -10.14 14.59
C MET A 6 4.58 -9.41 13.37
N VAL A 7 4.69 -9.98 12.17
CA VAL A 7 4.16 -9.39 10.93
C VAL A 7 2.63 -9.24 11.00
N CYS A 8 1.91 -10.29 11.39
CA CYS A 8 0.44 -10.22 11.53
C CYS A 8 0.02 -9.14 12.55
N GLN A 9 0.71 -9.08 13.68
CA GLN A 9 0.44 -8.09 14.71
C GLN A 9 0.75 -6.66 14.26
N LEU A 10 1.84 -6.46 13.51
CA LEU A 10 2.19 -5.17 12.92
C LEU A 10 1.17 -4.73 11.86
N MET A 11 0.70 -5.65 11.01
CA MET A 11 -0.38 -5.38 10.04
C MET A 11 -1.66 -4.95 10.76
N GLN A 12 -2.07 -5.68 11.79
CA GLN A 12 -3.27 -5.33 12.55
C GLN A 12 -3.13 -3.98 13.25
N PHE A 13 -1.97 -3.72 13.88
CA PHE A 13 -1.70 -2.43 14.52
C PHE A 13 -1.80 -1.26 13.53
N GLN A 14 -1.28 -1.43 12.31
CA GLN A 14 -1.40 -0.44 11.26
C GLN A 14 -2.86 -0.21 10.84
N GLU A 15 -3.67 -1.26 10.71
CA GLU A 15 -5.09 -1.11 10.38
C GLU A 15 -5.85 -0.39 11.51
N ASP A 16 -5.66 -0.80 12.75
CA ASP A 16 -6.36 -0.21 13.90
C ASP A 16 -5.96 1.26 14.14
N THR A 17 -4.70 1.61 13.88
CA THR A 17 -4.14 2.93 14.21
C THR A 17 -4.14 3.88 13.03
N LEU A 18 -3.98 3.39 11.81
CA LEU A 18 -3.81 4.19 10.60
C LEU A 18 -4.78 3.81 9.48
N GLY A 19 -5.55 2.73 9.61
CA GLY A 19 -6.42 2.22 8.56
C GLY A 19 -7.64 3.09 8.29
N LYS A 20 -8.53 2.58 7.43
CA LYS A 20 -9.66 3.35 6.89
C LYS A 20 -10.53 4.00 7.95
N GLU A 21 -10.83 3.27 9.02
CA GLU A 21 -11.72 3.69 10.11
C GLU A 21 -11.00 4.48 11.21
N SER A 22 -9.69 4.73 11.07
CA SER A 22 -8.92 5.48 12.07
C SER A 22 -9.05 6.99 11.89
N ASN A 23 -9.18 7.68 13.02
CA ASN A 23 -9.08 9.15 13.11
C ASN A 23 -7.63 9.66 13.21
N PHE A 24 -6.63 8.76 13.24
CA PHE A 24 -5.23 9.09 13.53
C PHE A 24 -4.30 8.85 12.33
N LYS A 25 -4.77 9.08 11.09
CA LYS A 25 -4.01 8.94 9.83
C LYS A 25 -2.90 9.99 9.68
N ARG A 26 -1.90 9.95 10.57
CA ARG A 26 -0.74 10.88 10.58
C ARG A 26 0.27 10.59 9.48
N GLN A 27 0.33 9.34 9.05
CA GLN A 27 1.16 8.86 7.96
C GLN A 27 0.46 7.67 7.29
N PRO A 28 0.77 7.36 6.02
CA PRO A 28 0.28 6.13 5.39
C PRO A 28 0.73 4.87 6.12
N LYS A 29 -0.03 3.77 5.95
CA LYS A 29 0.44 2.43 6.28
C LYS A 29 1.64 2.05 5.40
N LEU A 30 2.46 1.12 5.87
CA LEU A 30 3.44 0.46 5.02
C LEU A 30 2.69 -0.39 3.99
N PRO A 31 3.09 -0.35 2.70
CA PRO A 31 2.54 -1.25 1.70
C PRO A 31 2.70 -2.71 2.13
N ALA A 32 1.63 -3.51 2.02
CA ALA A 32 1.67 -4.92 2.42
C ALA A 32 2.67 -5.75 1.60
N SER A 33 3.05 -5.30 0.40
CA SER A 33 4.13 -5.90 -0.39
C SER A 33 5.48 -5.91 0.36
N LEU A 34 5.79 -4.88 1.15
CA LEU A 34 7.03 -4.81 1.94
C LEU A 34 7.07 -5.86 3.05
N LEU A 35 5.91 -6.21 3.61
CA LEU A 35 5.78 -7.24 4.64
C LEU A 35 5.78 -8.66 4.06
N ARG A 36 5.73 -8.78 2.73
CA ARG A 36 5.76 -10.04 1.96
C ARG A 36 7.00 -10.15 1.07
N ASP A 37 7.97 -9.25 1.22
CA ASP A 37 9.25 -9.31 0.52
C ASP A 37 10.21 -10.26 1.24
N PHE A 38 10.20 -11.53 0.84
CA PHE A 38 11.02 -12.58 1.44
C PHE A 38 12.45 -12.66 0.87
N ASN A 39 12.87 -11.70 0.05
CA ASN A 39 14.23 -11.68 -0.48
C ASN A 39 15.25 -11.45 0.65
N PRO A 40 16.46 -12.04 0.56
CA PRO A 40 17.55 -11.71 1.47
C PRO A 40 17.83 -10.20 1.43
N ARG A 41 17.89 -9.56 2.60
CA ARG A 41 18.04 -8.09 2.74
C ARG A 41 16.91 -7.27 2.10
N GLY A 42 15.78 -7.90 1.78
CA GLY A 42 14.56 -7.22 1.34
C GLY A 42 13.85 -6.49 2.49
N ALA A 43 12.70 -5.90 2.18
CA ALA A 43 11.96 -5.06 3.12
C ALA A 43 11.56 -5.79 4.42
N LEU A 44 11.12 -7.06 4.34
CA LEU A 44 10.78 -7.81 5.55
C LEU A 44 12.00 -8.04 6.44
N TYR A 45 13.18 -8.24 5.86
CA TYR A 45 14.43 -8.37 6.61
C TYR A 45 14.75 -7.06 7.35
N VAL A 46 14.68 -5.91 6.66
CA VAL A 46 14.94 -4.60 7.28
C VAL A 46 13.95 -4.30 8.41
N ILE A 47 12.66 -4.60 8.22
CA ILE A 47 11.63 -4.46 9.25
C ILE A 47 11.96 -5.33 10.47
N ALA A 48 12.32 -6.60 10.26
CA ALA A 48 12.64 -7.52 11.33
C ALA A 48 13.92 -7.11 12.08
N ALA A 49 14.97 -6.72 11.36
CA ALA A 49 16.22 -6.23 11.93
C ALA A 49 15.99 -4.98 12.79
N LYS A 50 15.21 -4.00 12.29
CA LYS A 50 14.90 -2.79 13.05
C LYS A 50 14.13 -3.09 14.34
N CYS A 51 13.19 -4.03 14.29
CA CYS A 51 12.49 -4.50 15.49
C CYS A 51 13.45 -5.16 16.50
N ASP A 52 14.40 -5.98 16.02
CA ASP A 52 15.40 -6.65 16.85
C ASP A 52 16.34 -5.64 17.54
N ASP A 53 16.84 -4.65 16.80
CA ASP A 53 17.66 -3.57 17.34
C ASP A 53 16.93 -2.80 18.45
N ILE A 54 15.65 -2.49 18.25
CA ILE A 54 14.82 -1.81 19.25
C ILE A 54 14.58 -2.69 20.47
N MET A 55 14.37 -3.99 20.26
CA MET A 55 14.20 -4.94 21.36
C MET A 55 15.47 -5.04 22.20
N ALA A 56 16.64 -5.15 21.57
CA ALA A 56 17.93 -5.18 22.25
C ALA A 56 18.20 -3.87 23.00
N ALA A 57 17.99 -2.71 22.36
CA ALA A 57 18.25 -1.40 22.96
C ALA A 57 17.33 -1.08 24.16
N ARG A 58 16.15 -1.70 24.24
CA ARG A 58 15.15 -1.48 25.30
C ARG A 58 15.00 -2.67 26.25
N ASP A 59 15.86 -3.68 26.16
CA ASP A 59 15.77 -4.95 26.91
C ASP A 59 14.37 -5.60 26.84
N LEU A 60 13.76 -5.58 25.66
CA LEU A 60 12.43 -6.13 25.42
C LEU A 60 12.53 -7.56 24.89
N LYS A 61 11.77 -8.48 25.50
CA LYS A 61 11.61 -9.85 24.96
C LYS A 61 10.75 -9.90 23.70
N ARG A 62 9.84 -8.93 23.53
CA ARG A 62 8.96 -8.77 22.36
C ARG A 62 8.38 -7.35 22.32
N ILE A 63 8.07 -6.87 21.11
CA ILE A 63 7.21 -5.70 20.92
C ILE A 63 5.75 -6.16 20.99
N ASP A 64 4.95 -5.52 21.84
CA ASP A 64 3.53 -5.84 22.01
C ASP A 64 2.67 -4.84 21.22
N TRP A 65 2.50 -5.13 19.94
CA TRP A 65 1.67 -4.39 19.00
C TRP A 65 0.18 -4.39 19.38
N THR A 66 -0.27 -5.39 20.14
CA THR A 66 -1.69 -5.59 20.47
C THR A 66 -2.15 -4.79 21.68
N ASN A 67 -1.20 -4.30 22.50
CA ASN A 67 -1.52 -3.56 23.71
C ASN A 67 -1.86 -2.08 23.39
N PRO A 68 -3.11 -1.63 23.58
CA PRO A 68 -3.51 -0.26 23.27
C PRO A 68 -2.76 0.79 24.10
N ALA A 69 -2.32 0.46 25.32
CA ALA A 69 -1.56 1.36 26.18
C ALA A 69 -0.17 1.69 25.58
N LYS A 70 0.36 0.80 24.72
CA LYS A 70 1.63 1.00 24.02
C LYS A 70 1.49 1.65 22.66
N ARG A 71 0.29 2.12 22.27
CA ARG A 71 0.04 2.69 20.93
C ARG A 71 1.05 3.78 20.54
N LYS A 72 1.38 4.69 21.47
CA LYS A 72 2.35 5.77 21.20
C LYS A 72 3.74 5.21 20.92
N GLU A 73 4.22 4.30 21.77
CA GLU A 73 5.52 3.63 21.61
C GLU A 73 5.58 2.82 20.31
N ASN A 74 4.53 2.06 20.01
CA ASN A 74 4.42 1.26 18.79
C ASN A 74 4.40 2.16 17.54
N MET A 75 3.76 3.34 17.61
CA MET A 75 3.83 4.33 16.53
C MET A 75 5.25 4.86 16.33
N GLU A 76 6.01 5.11 17.39
CA GLU A 76 7.42 5.53 17.29
C GLU A 76 8.28 4.45 16.63
N ILE A 77 8.04 3.18 16.97
CA ILE A 77 8.70 2.03 16.33
C ILE A 77 8.34 1.99 14.83
N LEU A 78 7.07 2.13 14.48
CA LEU A 78 6.62 2.15 13.08
C LEU A 78 7.22 3.32 12.28
N ILE A 79 7.34 4.51 12.88
CA ILE A 79 8.03 5.65 12.27
C ILE A 79 9.51 5.33 12.04
N GLY A 80 10.17 4.69 13.00
CA GLY A 80 11.56 4.23 12.86
C GLY A 80 11.75 3.22 11.73
N ILE A 81 10.85 2.24 11.61
CA ILE A 81 10.84 1.26 10.52
C ILE A 81 10.67 1.95 9.16
N ARG A 82 9.71 2.88 9.05
CA ARG A 82 9.46 3.62 7.82
C ARG A 82 10.70 4.38 7.35
N LYS A 83 11.36 5.11 8.26
CA LYS A 83 12.59 5.85 7.95
C LYS A 83 13.72 4.94 7.46
N GLU A 84 13.87 3.76 8.07
CA GLU A 84 14.88 2.77 7.66
C GLU A 84 14.60 2.24 6.24
N LEU A 85 13.35 1.94 5.94
CA LEU A 85 12.95 1.49 4.60
C LEU A 85 13.15 2.59 3.54
N GLU A 86 12.94 3.85 3.89
CA GLU A 86 13.20 4.99 3.01
C GLU A 86 14.70 5.17 2.76
N SER A 87 15.55 5.07 3.79
CA SER A 87 17.01 5.19 3.64
C SER A 87 17.63 4.07 2.82
N GLU A 88 17.08 2.86 2.93
CA GLU A 88 17.48 1.69 2.11
C GLU A 88 16.87 1.72 0.70
N GLY A 89 16.03 2.73 0.36
CA GLY A 89 15.38 2.85 -0.94
C GLY A 89 14.32 1.79 -1.24
N LEU A 90 13.87 1.06 -0.20
CA LEU A 90 12.88 -0.01 -0.25
C LEU A 90 11.45 0.52 -0.14
N LEU A 91 11.23 1.62 0.59
CA LEU A 91 9.98 2.36 0.57
C LEU A 91 10.12 3.57 -0.37
N ARG A 92 9.43 3.51 -1.50
CA ARG A 92 9.37 4.60 -2.49
C ARG A 92 7.99 5.22 -2.48
N HIS A 93 7.95 6.55 -2.57
CA HIS A 93 6.71 7.30 -2.66
C HIS A 93 6.36 7.57 -4.13
N PRO A 94 5.09 7.45 -4.54
CA PRO A 94 4.68 7.72 -5.91
C PRO A 94 4.94 9.17 -6.33
N VAL A 95 5.40 9.33 -7.57
CA VAL A 95 5.37 10.60 -8.29
C VAL A 95 4.10 10.62 -9.14
N VAL A 96 3.27 11.63 -8.96
CA VAL A 96 1.92 11.70 -9.51
C VAL A 96 1.73 12.97 -10.33
N GLY A 97 1.39 12.82 -11.60
CA GLY A 97 0.96 13.92 -12.48
C GLY A 97 -0.53 13.80 -12.76
N ALA A 98 -1.26 14.91 -12.81
CA ALA A 98 -2.68 14.91 -13.14
C ALA A 98 -2.92 15.67 -14.45
N ASP A 99 -3.75 15.08 -15.32
CA ASP A 99 -4.11 15.67 -16.59
C ASP A 99 -4.88 17.00 -16.38
N PRO A 100 -4.45 18.12 -17.00
CA PRO A 100 -5.14 19.41 -16.84
C PRO A 100 -6.62 19.38 -17.29
N GLY A 101 -7.00 18.46 -18.17
CA GLY A 101 -8.38 18.25 -18.62
C GLY A 101 -9.33 17.74 -17.53
N LEU A 102 -8.83 17.34 -16.36
CA LEU A 102 -9.63 17.02 -15.17
C LEU A 102 -10.28 18.24 -14.53
N GLY A 103 -9.84 19.46 -14.88
CA GLY A 103 -10.26 20.70 -14.26
C GLY A 103 -9.45 21.06 -13.00
N LEU A 104 -9.17 22.35 -12.85
CA LEU A 104 -8.24 22.88 -11.83
C LEU A 104 -8.61 22.43 -10.40
N ASP A 105 -9.88 22.54 -10.02
CA ASP A 105 -10.35 22.18 -8.67
C ASP A 105 -10.07 20.71 -8.32
N LEU A 106 -10.26 19.81 -9.28
CA LEU A 106 -10.01 18.38 -9.06
C LEU A 106 -8.51 18.09 -9.01
N VAL A 107 -7.72 18.70 -9.91
CA VAL A 107 -6.26 18.58 -9.90
C VAL A 107 -5.67 19.06 -8.57
N CYS A 108 -6.11 20.22 -8.06
CA CYS A 108 -5.68 20.73 -6.75
C CYS A 108 -6.00 19.75 -5.62
N LYS A 109 -7.24 19.25 -5.54
CA LYS A 109 -7.65 18.28 -4.51
C LYS A 109 -6.86 16.97 -4.57
N LEU A 110 -6.62 16.44 -5.77
CA LEU A 110 -5.80 15.24 -5.95
C LEU A 110 -4.36 15.50 -5.51
N GLY A 111 -3.79 16.65 -5.87
CA GLY A 111 -2.43 17.02 -5.47
C GLY A 111 -2.28 17.20 -3.95
N GLU A 112 -3.27 17.76 -3.27
CA GLU A 112 -3.29 17.84 -1.80
C GLU A 112 -3.31 16.45 -1.16
N ALA A 113 -4.17 15.55 -1.63
CA ALA A 113 -4.24 14.17 -1.16
C ALA A 113 -2.92 13.42 -1.38
N VAL A 114 -2.28 13.59 -2.55
CA VAL A 114 -0.99 12.98 -2.87
C VAL A 114 0.09 13.44 -1.89
N ARG A 115 0.21 14.76 -1.65
CA ARG A 115 1.20 15.32 -0.71
C ARG A 115 0.95 14.86 0.72
N LYS A 116 -0.31 14.83 1.16
CA LYS A 116 -0.70 14.31 2.47
C LYS A 116 -0.30 12.84 2.67
N MET A 117 -0.36 12.06 1.60
CA MET A 117 0.09 10.66 1.57
C MET A 117 1.61 10.49 1.39
N GLY A 118 2.38 11.57 1.37
CA GLY A 118 3.85 11.55 1.21
C GLY A 118 4.33 11.40 -0.24
N GLY A 119 3.43 11.45 -1.23
CA GLY A 119 3.77 11.42 -2.65
C GLY A 119 4.25 12.77 -3.17
N THR A 120 4.87 12.76 -4.35
CA THR A 120 5.29 13.95 -5.07
C THR A 120 4.30 14.27 -6.17
N VAL A 121 3.95 15.54 -6.34
CA VAL A 121 3.09 16.01 -7.44
C VAL A 121 3.97 16.66 -8.50
N VAL A 122 3.75 16.32 -9.77
CA VAL A 122 4.38 17.00 -10.92
C VAL A 122 3.31 17.64 -11.79
N ASP A 123 3.68 18.75 -12.45
CA ASP A 123 2.74 19.52 -13.27
C ASP A 123 2.43 18.82 -14.59
N ASN A 124 3.39 18.06 -15.13
CA ASN A 124 3.24 17.34 -16.39
C ASN A 124 3.15 15.82 -16.18
N PRO A 125 2.02 15.17 -16.52
CA PRO A 125 1.90 13.71 -16.48
C PRO A 125 2.96 12.95 -17.28
N GLY A 126 3.57 13.57 -18.30
CA GLY A 126 4.64 12.98 -19.10
C GLY A 126 5.99 12.86 -18.38
N GLU A 127 6.19 13.55 -17.26
CA GLU A 127 7.42 13.48 -16.46
C GLU A 127 7.44 12.28 -15.50
N CYS A 128 6.32 11.55 -15.40
CA CYS A 128 6.14 10.39 -14.52
C CYS A 128 6.66 9.07 -15.11
N PHE A 129 7.86 9.00 -15.70
CA PHE A 129 8.33 7.80 -16.42
C PHE A 129 8.21 6.47 -15.63
N ASN A 130 8.36 6.52 -14.29
CA ASN A 130 8.12 5.38 -13.37
C ASN A 130 7.03 5.69 -12.32
N GLY A 131 6.18 6.68 -12.58
CA GLY A 131 5.17 7.19 -11.67
C GLY A 131 3.74 6.82 -12.07
N VAL A 132 2.80 7.65 -11.63
CA VAL A 132 1.36 7.49 -11.88
C VAL A 132 0.81 8.77 -12.50
N SER A 133 0.22 8.64 -13.68
CA SER A 133 -0.42 9.72 -14.42
C SER A 133 -1.93 9.57 -14.33
N VAL A 134 -2.61 10.57 -13.76
CA VAL A 134 -4.06 10.55 -13.50
C VAL A 134 -4.79 11.23 -14.65
N TYR A 135 -5.70 10.51 -15.31
CA TYR A 135 -6.49 10.99 -16.44
C TYR A 135 -7.99 10.89 -16.16
N GLY A 136 -8.78 11.75 -16.79
CA GLY A 136 -10.23 11.59 -16.80
C GLY A 136 -10.61 10.34 -17.59
N CYS A 137 -11.44 9.47 -17.01
CA CYS A 137 -12.02 8.34 -17.72
C CYS A 137 -13.55 8.51 -17.74
N MET A 138 -14.14 8.54 -18.94
CA MET A 138 -15.57 8.75 -19.15
C MET A 138 -16.40 7.50 -18.74
N LEU A 139 -15.79 6.31 -18.68
CA LEU A 139 -16.46 5.02 -18.50
C LEU A 139 -16.80 4.65 -17.03
N LEU A 140 -16.40 5.47 -16.07
CA LEU A 140 -16.44 5.14 -14.64
C LEU A 140 -17.82 5.11 -13.98
N TYR A 141 -18.87 5.55 -14.66
CA TYR A 141 -20.22 5.36 -14.14
C TYR A 141 -20.67 3.89 -14.15
N LEU A 142 -19.94 2.98 -14.82
CA LEU A 142 -20.40 1.61 -15.05
C LEU A 142 -19.54 0.52 -14.40
N SER A 143 -18.32 0.82 -13.92
CA SER A 143 -17.49 -0.21 -13.29
C SER A 143 -17.95 -0.45 -11.85
N ARG A 144 -19.03 -1.25 -11.74
CA ARG A 144 -19.29 -2.10 -10.56
C ARG A 144 -17.96 -2.73 -10.17
N ILE A 145 -17.71 -2.86 -8.86
CA ILE A 145 -16.61 -3.67 -8.32
C ILE A 145 -16.64 -5.02 -9.04
N PHE A 146 -15.83 -5.18 -10.08
CA PHE A 146 -15.61 -6.48 -10.67
C PHE A 146 -14.81 -7.19 -9.60
N ARG A 147 -15.40 -8.23 -9.00
CA ARG A 147 -14.75 -9.11 -8.03
C ARG A 147 -13.71 -9.96 -8.75
N SER A 148 -12.84 -9.34 -9.53
CA SER A 148 -11.66 -9.97 -10.06
C SER A 148 -10.67 -10.11 -8.92
N ALA A 149 -10.04 -11.28 -8.86
CA ALA A 149 -8.94 -11.51 -7.95
C ALA A 149 -7.66 -11.80 -8.71
N LYS A 150 -6.54 -11.25 -8.23
CA LYS A 150 -5.22 -11.81 -8.59
C LYS A 150 -4.93 -12.93 -7.60
N GLN A 151 -4.40 -14.05 -8.09
CA GLN A 151 -4.15 -15.24 -7.29
C GLN A 151 -2.69 -15.64 -7.32
N MET A 152 -2.14 -15.91 -6.15
CA MET A 152 -0.90 -16.66 -5.98
C MET A 152 -1.22 -17.98 -5.28
N ARG A 153 -0.86 -19.11 -5.90
CA ARG A 153 -1.13 -20.45 -5.34
C ARG A 153 0.06 -20.94 -4.51
N ALA A 154 -0.24 -21.51 -3.35
CA ALA A 154 0.72 -22.18 -2.47
C ALA A 154 0.05 -23.42 -1.84
N GLY A 155 0.27 -24.59 -2.44
CA GLY A 155 -0.42 -25.82 -2.04
C GLY A 155 -1.95 -25.68 -2.18
N ASP A 156 -2.68 -26.01 -1.12
CA ASP A 156 -4.15 -25.94 -1.07
C ASP A 156 -4.69 -24.53 -0.80
N MET A 157 -3.82 -23.53 -0.70
CA MET A 157 -4.16 -22.14 -0.42
C MET A 157 -3.90 -21.25 -1.63
N ALA A 158 -4.71 -20.20 -1.76
CA ALA A 158 -4.51 -19.12 -2.72
C ALA A 158 -4.56 -17.79 -1.97
N LEU A 159 -3.57 -16.94 -2.20
CA LEU A 159 -3.61 -15.54 -1.78
C LEU A 159 -4.42 -14.77 -2.83
N VAL A 160 -5.53 -14.19 -2.40
CA VAL A 160 -6.50 -13.47 -3.22
C VAL A 160 -6.37 -11.98 -2.95
N HIS A 161 -6.03 -11.24 -4.00
CA HIS A 161 -6.12 -9.77 -3.99
C HIS A 161 -7.47 -9.32 -4.50
N TRP A 162 -8.16 -8.48 -3.76
CA TRP A 162 -9.48 -7.99 -4.12
C TRP A 162 -9.38 -6.64 -4.84
N THR A 163 -9.81 -6.59 -6.11
CA THR A 163 -9.73 -5.37 -6.92
C THR A 163 -10.36 -4.16 -6.23
N GLN A 164 -9.66 -3.02 -6.26
CA GLN A 164 -10.02 -1.77 -5.57
C GLN A 164 -9.97 -1.81 -4.04
N LEU A 165 -9.41 -2.87 -3.45
CA LEU A 165 -8.97 -2.88 -2.06
C LEU A 165 -7.43 -2.83 -2.02
N PRO A 166 -6.84 -2.27 -0.95
CA PRO A 166 -5.39 -2.22 -0.84
C PRO A 166 -4.84 -3.64 -0.65
N ASP A 167 -3.57 -3.83 -0.99
CA ASP A 167 -2.86 -5.11 -0.85
C ASP A 167 -2.85 -5.66 0.59
N SER A 168 -3.03 -4.78 1.60
CA SER A 168 -3.19 -5.20 3.00
C SER A 168 -4.48 -5.97 3.30
N TYR A 169 -5.45 -5.95 2.39
CA TYR A 169 -6.73 -6.66 2.50
C TYR A 169 -6.70 -8.00 1.73
N ASP A 170 -5.55 -8.37 1.15
CA ASP A 170 -5.39 -9.65 0.50
C ASP A 170 -5.59 -10.81 1.50
N GLU A 171 -6.30 -11.84 1.07
CA GLU A 171 -6.71 -12.94 1.95
C GLU A 171 -6.17 -14.29 1.47
N TRP A 172 -5.66 -15.10 2.39
CA TRP A 172 -5.39 -16.51 2.13
C TRP A 172 -6.68 -17.31 2.24
N VAL A 173 -7.20 -17.77 1.10
CA VAL A 173 -8.37 -18.65 1.03
C VAL A 173 -7.96 -20.05 0.58
N LEU A 174 -8.82 -21.03 0.82
CA LEU A 174 -8.65 -22.34 0.20
C LEU A 174 -8.73 -22.19 -1.32
N ALA A 175 -7.81 -22.80 -2.05
CA ALA A 175 -7.68 -22.62 -3.49
C ALA A 175 -8.93 -23.07 -4.27
N ARG A 176 -9.74 -23.96 -3.69
CA ARG A 176 -11.06 -24.38 -4.20
C ARG A 176 -12.18 -23.36 -3.99
N HIS A 177 -12.00 -22.41 -3.08
CA HIS A 177 -12.94 -21.31 -2.80
C HIS A 177 -12.46 -19.98 -3.42
N ALA A 178 -11.27 -19.95 -4.02
CA ALA A 178 -10.78 -18.77 -4.69
C ALA A 178 -11.71 -18.43 -5.87
N PRO A 179 -12.07 -17.15 -6.09
CA PRO A 179 -12.83 -16.74 -7.27
C PRO A 179 -12.06 -17.05 -8.56
N PRO A 180 -12.59 -16.82 -9.77
CA PRO A 180 -11.78 -16.92 -10.98
C PRO A 180 -10.65 -15.89 -10.97
N ALA A 181 -9.45 -16.29 -11.42
CA ALA A 181 -8.35 -15.34 -11.60
C ALA A 181 -8.69 -14.35 -12.71
N GLY A 182 -8.50 -13.06 -12.45
CA GLY A 182 -8.60 -12.02 -13.48
C GLY A 182 -7.40 -12.05 -14.44
N PRO A 183 -7.45 -11.27 -15.52
CA PRO A 183 -6.29 -11.08 -16.39
C PRO A 183 -5.13 -10.51 -15.56
N LEU A 184 -3.93 -11.07 -15.75
CA LEU A 184 -2.73 -10.54 -15.12
C LEU A 184 -2.36 -9.20 -15.77
N PRO A 185 -1.96 -8.18 -14.99
CA PRO A 185 -1.38 -6.99 -15.58
C PRO A 185 -0.08 -7.35 -16.32
N PRO A 186 0.32 -6.60 -17.35
CA PRO A 186 1.59 -6.81 -18.04
C PRO A 186 2.76 -6.83 -17.05
N SER A 187 3.65 -7.81 -17.18
CA SER A 187 4.79 -8.02 -16.28
C SER A 187 5.86 -6.92 -16.36
N GLU A 188 5.92 -6.22 -17.49
CA GLU A 188 6.86 -5.13 -17.72
C GLU A 188 6.11 -3.94 -18.32
N ARG A 189 6.28 -2.77 -17.69
CA ARG A 189 5.78 -1.49 -18.21
C ARG A 189 6.98 -0.60 -18.49
N SER A 190 7.03 -0.06 -19.70
CA SER A 190 8.00 0.96 -20.11
C SER A 190 7.51 2.39 -19.85
N ALA A 191 6.29 2.56 -19.31
CA ALA A 191 5.65 3.85 -19.13
C ALA A 191 4.84 3.93 -17.82
N ALA A 192 4.62 5.18 -17.39
CA ALA A 192 3.79 5.57 -16.24
C ALA A 192 2.45 4.81 -16.18
N TRP A 193 1.95 4.57 -14.97
CA TRP A 193 0.58 4.06 -14.79
C TRP A 193 -0.41 5.14 -15.20
N ARG A 194 -1.19 4.91 -16.25
CA ARG A 194 -2.33 5.76 -16.60
C ARG A 194 -3.55 5.29 -15.82
N VAL A 195 -3.97 6.07 -14.83
CA VAL A 195 -5.07 5.70 -13.93
C VAL A 195 -6.14 6.78 -13.86
N TYR A 196 -7.32 6.43 -13.38
CA TYR A 196 -8.36 7.42 -13.10
C TYR A 196 -8.31 7.98 -11.67
N PRO A 197 -8.96 9.13 -11.38
CA PRO A 197 -8.80 9.86 -10.12
C PRO A 197 -9.12 9.09 -8.84
N ARG A 198 -9.90 8.01 -8.96
CA ARG A 198 -10.25 7.18 -7.79
C ARG A 198 -9.04 6.50 -7.17
N TRP A 199 -7.97 6.24 -7.94
CA TRP A 199 -6.74 5.67 -7.38
C TRP A 199 -6.20 6.51 -6.21
N VAL A 200 -6.15 7.84 -6.36
CA VAL A 200 -5.73 8.77 -5.30
C VAL A 200 -6.75 8.79 -4.16
N LYS A 201 -8.05 8.87 -4.49
CA LYS A 201 -9.13 8.96 -3.49
C LYS A 201 -9.17 7.72 -2.59
N ASP A 202 -9.10 6.53 -3.19
CA ASP A 202 -9.10 5.28 -2.45
C ASP A 202 -7.78 5.12 -1.70
N SER A 203 -6.65 5.60 -2.24
CA SER A 203 -5.37 5.61 -1.50
C SER A 203 -5.45 6.44 -0.21
N GLU A 204 -6.04 7.63 -0.28
CA GLU A 204 -6.28 8.47 0.90
C GLU A 204 -7.29 7.83 1.87
N LEU A 205 -8.37 7.25 1.32
CA LEU A 205 -9.42 6.61 2.12
C LEU A 205 -8.86 5.47 2.98
N TYR A 206 -8.11 4.54 2.37
CA TYR A 206 -7.50 3.41 3.07
C TYR A 206 -6.19 3.76 3.78
N ASN A 207 -5.68 4.97 3.54
CA ASN A 207 -4.37 5.43 4.03
C ASN A 207 -3.24 4.47 3.63
N GLU A 208 -3.28 3.98 2.40
CA GLU A 208 -2.30 3.09 1.77
C GLU A 208 -2.34 3.32 0.26
N TRP A 209 -1.18 3.33 -0.39
CA TRP A 209 -1.14 3.47 -1.85
C TRP A 209 -1.78 2.26 -2.53
N MET A 210 -2.85 2.51 -3.29
CA MET A 210 -3.58 1.45 -3.99
C MET A 210 -2.74 0.86 -5.14
N ASN A 211 -3.05 -0.35 -5.55
CA ASN A 211 -2.45 -0.97 -6.73
C ASN A 211 -2.90 -0.24 -8.01
N PRO A 212 -2.01 0.46 -8.75
CA PRO A 212 -2.44 1.23 -9.93
C PRO A 212 -3.05 0.35 -11.05
N ALA A 213 -2.74 -0.95 -11.08
CA ALA A 213 -3.31 -1.89 -12.05
C ALA A 213 -4.82 -2.08 -11.92
N ASP A 214 -5.40 -1.74 -10.77
CA ASP A 214 -6.84 -1.83 -10.53
C ASP A 214 -7.60 -0.59 -11.03
N TYR A 215 -6.85 0.44 -11.45
CA TYR A 215 -7.38 1.77 -11.76
C TYR A 215 -7.01 2.24 -13.16
N ILE A 216 -6.66 1.34 -14.07
CA ILE A 216 -6.26 1.72 -15.44
C ILE A 216 -7.35 2.59 -16.09
N ALA A 217 -6.94 3.74 -16.62
CA ALA A 217 -7.75 4.59 -17.48
C ALA A 217 -7.38 4.25 -18.92
N ASP A 218 -8.27 3.51 -19.60
CA ASP A 218 -8.21 3.28 -21.05
C ASP A 218 -8.61 4.55 -21.82
#